data_AF-A0A8X6XLA0-F1
#
_entry.id   AF-A0A8X6XLA0-F1
#
_cell.length_a   1.000
_cell.length_b   1.000
_cell.length_c   1.000
_cell.angle_alpha   90.00
_cell.angle_beta   90.00
_cell.angle_gamma   90.00
#
_symmetry.space_group_name_H-M   'P 1'
#
loop_
_entity.id
_entity.type
_entity.pdbx_description
1 polymer ?
#
loop_
_entity_poly.entity_id
_entity_poly.type
_entity_poly.pdbx_seq_one_letter_code
_entity_poly.pdbx_strand_id
1 'polypeptide(L)'
;MLATNRDRYNGTSELLVLGLQGGGGGRNCLHIQLYRDSKERCKNGPTKASLSLEDFLGLETGFTLDKESNTLAIICSELVVVLAFDNRELLIQWQVKIRANLVEEQQFLVQIAHVPPKSKLPCGPCRLHLQDHTFCLVSGVPPRLLGTWPIKELRRFGVIEGKFCFEGDHSVAKGRIL
;
A
#
# COMPACT_ATOMS: atom_id res chain seq x y z
N MET A 1 9.94 4.11 4.10
CA MET A 1 10.26 4.17 5.54
C MET A 1 9.82 2.84 6.14
N LEU A 2 10.69 2.16 6.88
CA LEU A 2 10.36 0.92 7.60
C LEU A 2 10.10 1.28 9.07
N ALA A 3 8.92 0.94 9.60
CA ALA A 3 8.63 1.04 11.03
C ALA A 3 8.50 -0.35 11.65
N THR A 4 9.21 -0.61 12.74
CA THR A 4 9.21 -1.90 13.44
C THR A 4 8.30 -1.84 14.65
N ASN A 5 7.27 -2.67 14.72
CA ASN A 5 6.46 -2.85 15.93
C ASN A 5 7.07 -4.01 16.74
N ARG A 6 7.88 -3.65 17.75
CA ARG A 6 8.48 -4.60 18.69
C ARG A 6 7.73 -4.56 20.00
N ASP A 7 6.84 -5.53 20.24
CA ASP A 7 6.12 -5.65 21.50
C ASP A 7 6.78 -6.77 22.32
N ARG A 8 7.96 -6.48 22.89
CA ARG A 8 8.56 -7.34 23.90
C ARG A 8 8.43 -6.71 25.26
N TYR A 9 7.89 -7.52 26.17
CA TYR A 9 7.75 -7.44 27.63
C TYR A 9 8.94 -6.88 28.47
N ASN A 10 9.89 -6.12 27.91
CA ASN A 10 11.10 -5.70 28.64
C ASN A 10 11.75 -4.38 28.16
N GLY A 11 10.98 -3.30 28.05
CA GLY A 11 11.49 -1.93 28.31
C GLY A 11 12.03 -1.09 27.15
N THR A 12 11.94 -1.52 25.88
CA THR A 12 12.31 -0.71 24.70
C THR A 12 11.37 -0.88 23.49
N SER A 13 10.09 -1.16 23.75
CA SER A 13 9.07 -1.50 22.74
C SER A 13 8.38 -0.27 22.13
N GLU A 14 8.66 0.05 20.85
CA GLU A 14 7.94 1.12 20.14
C GLU A 14 6.47 0.73 19.91
N LEU A 15 5.53 1.56 20.35
CA LEU A 15 4.10 1.31 20.19
C LEU A 15 3.58 2.01 18.93
N LEU A 16 3.20 1.22 17.92
CA LEU A 16 2.52 1.69 16.72
C LEU A 16 1.00 1.78 16.99
N VAL A 17 0.39 2.92 16.68
CA VAL A 17 -1.04 3.18 16.84
C VAL A 17 -1.63 3.63 15.51
N LEU A 18 -2.76 3.05 15.12
CA LEU A 18 -3.56 3.53 13.98
C LEU A 18 -4.74 4.34 14.49
N GLY A 19 -4.87 5.56 13.98
CA GLY A 19 -6.09 6.35 14.01
C GLY A 19 -6.67 6.42 12.61
N LEU A 20 -7.98 6.20 12.47
CA LEU A 20 -8.69 6.50 11.23
C LEU A 20 -9.51 7.74 11.48
N GLN A 21 -9.31 8.76 10.66
CA GLN A 21 -10.20 9.92 10.63
C GLN A 21 -11.12 9.76 9.43
N GLY A 22 -12.33 9.27 9.68
CA GLY A 22 -13.41 9.30 8.70
C GLY A 22 -13.88 10.75 8.54
N GLY A 23 -13.30 11.47 7.59
CA GLY A 23 -13.80 12.77 7.16
C GLY A 23 -15.04 12.58 6.30
N GLY A 24 -16.17 13.19 6.67
CA GLY A 24 -17.36 13.26 5.82
C GLY A 24 -17.01 13.94 4.50
N GLY A 25 -16.72 13.14 3.47
CA GLY A 25 -16.27 13.62 2.17
C GLY A 25 -15.16 12.77 1.55
N GLY A 26 -15.43 11.50 1.28
CA GLY A 26 -14.76 10.72 0.22
C GLY A 26 -13.24 10.49 0.27
N ARG A 27 -12.53 10.85 1.36
CA ARG A 27 -11.09 10.61 1.48
C ARG A 27 -10.79 9.60 2.59
N ASN A 28 -10.23 8.46 2.21
CA ASN A 28 -9.77 7.42 3.12
C ASN A 28 -8.42 7.83 3.72
N CYS A 29 -8.44 8.47 4.89
CA CYS A 29 -7.23 8.89 5.58
C CYS A 29 -6.85 7.90 6.69
N LEU A 30 -5.67 7.29 6.59
CA LEU A 30 -5.08 6.43 7.62
C LEU A 30 -3.98 7.19 8.35
N HIS A 31 -4.15 7.41 9.65
CA HIS A 31 -3.15 8.07 10.47
C HIS A 31 -2.36 7.03 11.27
N ILE A 32 -1.04 7.02 11.11
CA ILE A 32 -0.12 6.12 11.78
C ILE A 32 0.73 6.94 12.76
N GLN A 33 0.69 6.57 14.03
CA GLN A 33 1.47 7.21 15.09
C GLN A 33 2.39 6.19 15.74
N LEU A 34 3.65 6.55 15.94
CA LEU A 34 4.63 5.75 16.65
C LEU A 34 4.96 6.43 17.98
N TYR A 35 4.85 5.68 19.06
CA TYR A 35 5.20 6.09 20.42
C TYR A 35 6.43 5.31 20.89
N ARG A 36 7.17 5.86 21.86
CA ARG A 36 8.30 5.12 22.45
C ARG A 36 7.85 3.85 23.12
N ASP A 37 6.72 3.91 23.81
CA ASP A 37 6.10 2.81 24.54
C ASP A 37 4.62 3.14 24.86
N SER A 38 3.92 2.18 25.45
CA SER A 38 2.51 2.33 25.83
C SER A 38 2.27 3.33 26.96
N LYS A 39 3.24 3.54 27.86
CA LYS A 39 3.11 4.52 28.95
C LYS A 39 3.11 5.93 28.39
N GLU A 40 3.96 6.21 27.39
CA GLU A 40 3.99 7.49 26.68
C GLU A 40 2.66 7.74 25.97
N ARG A 41 2.10 6.74 25.28
CA ARG A 41 0.77 6.85 24.67
C ARG A 41 -0.33 7.14 25.69
N CYS A 42 -0.40 6.39 26.81
CA CYS A 42 -1.43 6.58 27.82
C CYS A 42 -1.41 7.97 28.47
N LYS A 43 -0.24 8.62 28.52
CA LYS A 43 -0.07 9.99 29.03
C LYS A 43 -0.28 11.07 27.97
N ASN A 44 -0.71 10.71 26.76
CA ASN A 44 -0.73 11.59 25.58
C ASN A 44 0.64 12.28 25.36
N GLY A 45 1.72 11.53 25.59
CA GLY A 45 3.09 11.99 25.37
C GLY A 45 3.39 12.21 23.88
N PRO A 46 4.58 12.73 23.56
CA PRO A 46 4.96 13.02 22.18
C PRO A 46 5.08 11.74 21.34
N THR A 47 4.66 11.80 20.09
CA THR A 47 4.93 10.73 19.11
C THR A 47 6.37 10.84 18.61
N LYS A 48 7.05 9.69 18.43
CA LYS A 48 8.32 9.60 17.70
C LYS A 48 8.16 9.92 16.22
N ALA A 49 7.07 9.44 15.64
CA ALA A 49 6.69 9.70 14.26
C ALA A 49 5.17 9.73 14.15
N SER A 50 4.68 10.55 13.23
CA SER A 50 3.26 10.65 12.91
C SER A 50 3.13 10.85 11.41
N LEU A 51 2.29 10.05 10.79
CA LEU A 51 2.13 10.02 9.34
C LEU A 51 0.65 9.93 9.01
N SER A 52 0.15 10.91 8.27
CA SER A 52 -1.16 10.84 7.62
C SER A 52 -0.98 10.29 6.23
N LEU A 53 -1.64 9.17 5.97
CA LEU A 53 -1.69 8.52 4.67
C LEU A 53 -3.04 8.85 4.04
N GLU A 54 -2.98 9.53 2.91
CA GLU A 54 -4.14 9.82 2.07
C GLU A 54 -4.12 8.90 0.86
N ASP A 55 -5.24 8.79 0.16
CA ASP A 55 -5.37 8.06 -1.10
C ASP A 55 -4.79 6.63 -1.03
N PHE A 56 -5.27 5.86 -0.05
CA PHE A 56 -5.01 4.43 0.03
C PHE A 56 -5.38 3.74 -1.28
N LEU A 57 -4.53 2.80 -1.73
CA LEU A 57 -4.67 2.03 -2.96
C LEU A 57 -4.64 0.51 -2.73
N GLY A 58 -4.02 0.04 -1.64
CA GLY A 58 -3.95 -1.39 -1.35
C GLY A 58 -2.96 -1.80 -0.25
N LEU A 59 -2.99 -3.08 0.10
CA LEU A 59 -2.08 -3.71 1.05
C LEU A 59 -1.32 -4.89 0.41
N GLU A 60 -0.04 -5.02 0.73
CA GLU A 60 0.76 -6.19 0.36
C GLU A 60 1.45 -6.83 1.57
N THR A 61 1.43 -8.15 1.65
CA THR A 61 2.21 -8.94 2.61
C THR A 61 3.03 -9.99 1.86
N GLY A 62 3.83 -10.77 2.59
CA GLY A 62 4.54 -11.92 2.03
C GLY A 62 5.85 -11.59 1.32
N PHE A 63 6.50 -10.49 1.71
CA PHE A 63 7.85 -10.15 1.24
C PHE A 63 8.83 -10.03 2.42
N THR A 64 10.11 -10.22 2.15
CA THR A 64 11.16 -10.07 3.17
C THR A 64 11.89 -8.77 2.95
N LEU A 65 12.04 -7.96 4.00
CA LEU A 65 12.82 -6.72 3.97
C LEU A 65 13.73 -6.67 5.20
N ASP A 66 15.02 -6.41 5.01
CA ASP A 66 15.99 -6.27 6.11
C ASP A 66 15.96 -7.43 7.13
N LYS A 67 15.77 -8.66 6.65
CA LYS A 67 15.63 -9.92 7.43
C LYS A 67 14.31 -10.08 8.17
N GLU A 68 13.40 -9.12 8.06
CA GLU A 68 12.04 -9.22 8.59
C GLU A 68 11.12 -9.87 7.55
N SER A 69 10.44 -10.96 7.93
CA SER A 69 9.51 -11.70 7.05
C SER A 69 8.03 -11.40 7.33
N ASN A 70 7.71 -10.89 8.53
CA ASN A 70 6.36 -10.49 8.89
C ASN A 70 6.18 -9.02 8.52
N THR A 71 6.03 -8.76 7.22
CA THR A 71 5.97 -7.40 6.68
C THR A 71 4.60 -7.08 6.08
N LEU A 72 4.21 -5.81 6.19
CA LEU A 72 3.04 -5.23 5.55
C LEU A 72 3.48 -3.97 4.81
N ALA A 73 3.17 -3.88 3.52
CA ALA A 73 3.22 -2.63 2.78
C ALA A 73 1.81 -2.03 2.69
N ILE A 74 1.71 -0.75 3.01
CA ILE A 74 0.54 0.09 2.79
C ILE A 74 0.84 0.97 1.59
N ILE A 75 0.05 0.82 0.53
CA ILE A 75 0.26 1.49 -0.75
C ILE A 75 -0.70 2.67 -0.82
N CYS A 76 -0.14 3.87 -0.99
CA CYS A 76 -0.87 5.10 -1.26
C CYS A 76 -0.34 5.74 -2.56
N SER A 77 -1.06 6.72 -3.10
CA SER A 77 -0.67 7.45 -4.32
C SER A 77 0.73 8.06 -4.26
N GLU A 78 1.07 8.70 -3.14
CA GLU A 78 2.33 9.45 -2.96
C GLU A 78 3.42 8.67 -2.20
N LEU A 79 3.02 7.64 -1.45
CA LEU A 79 3.94 6.94 -0.54
C LEU A 79 3.57 5.47 -0.37
N VAL A 80 4.61 4.62 -0.31
CA VAL A 80 4.49 3.25 0.21
C VAL A 80 5.14 3.19 1.58
N VAL A 81 4.36 2.81 2.59
CA VAL A 81 4.84 2.58 3.97
C VAL A 81 5.04 1.09 4.18
N VAL A 82 6.20 0.71 4.72
CA VAL A 82 6.45 -0.67 5.09
C VAL A 82 6.50 -0.78 6.61
N LEU A 83 5.78 -1.74 7.15
CA LEU A 83 5.77 -2.11 8.56
C LEU A 83 6.35 -3.51 8.71
N ALA A 84 7.15 -3.72 9.74
CA ALA A 84 7.61 -5.04 10.16
C ALA A 84 7.07 -5.37 11.56
N PHE A 85 6.68 -6.62 11.76
CA PHE A 85 6.08 -7.12 12.99
C PHE A 85 6.92 -8.25 13.58
N ASP A 86 6.92 -8.39 14.91
CA ASP A 86 7.66 -9.47 15.58
C ASP A 86 7.19 -10.87 15.18
N ASN A 87 5.88 -11.04 14.95
CA ASN A 87 5.28 -12.33 14.62
C ASN A 87 4.15 -12.19 13.59
N ARG A 88 3.72 -13.34 13.07
CA ARG A 88 2.70 -13.43 12.03
C ARG A 88 1.31 -13.05 12.54
N GLU A 89 1.02 -13.34 13.80
CA GLU A 89 -0.27 -13.05 14.42
C GLU A 89 -0.53 -11.53 14.47
N LEU A 90 0.47 -10.75 14.89
CA LEU A 90 0.42 -9.29 14.88
C LEU A 90 0.24 -8.75 13.46
N LEU A 91 1.00 -9.25 12.49
CA LEU A 91 0.84 -8.88 11.09
C LEU A 91 -0.61 -9.08 10.61
N ILE A 92 -1.19 -10.26 10.87
CA ILE A 92 -2.56 -10.59 10.44
C ILE A 92 -3.57 -9.67 11.14
N GLN A 93 -3.44 -9.45 12.45
CA GLN A 93 -4.31 -8.55 13.21
C GLN A 93 -4.31 -7.13 12.63
N TRP A 94 -3.13 -6.63 12.28
CA TRP A 94 -2.97 -5.31 11.67
C TRP A 94 -3.57 -5.23 10.27
N GLN A 95 -3.31 -6.24 9.42
CA GLN A 95 -3.90 -6.31 8.09
C GLN A 95 -5.43 -6.31 8.15
N VAL A 96 -6.02 -7.15 9.01
CA VAL A 96 -7.48 -7.23 9.20
C VAL A 96 -8.04 -5.90 9.72
N LYS A 97 -7.38 -5.29 10.71
CA LYS A 97 -7.82 -4.02 11.27
C LYS A 97 -7.81 -2.89 10.25
N ILE A 98 -6.79 -2.81 9.40
CA ILE A 98 -6.73 -1.80 8.33
C ILE A 98 -7.85 -2.04 7.31
N ARG A 99 -7.99 -3.27 6.80
CA ARG A 99 -9.03 -3.63 5.83
C ARG A 99 -10.46 -3.40 6.33
N ALA A 100 -10.70 -3.64 7.63
CA ALA A 100 -12.02 -3.43 8.22
C ALA A 100 -12.45 -1.96 8.27
N ASN A 101 -11.54 -1.01 8.04
CA ASN A 101 -11.80 0.43 8.19
C ASN A 101 -11.47 1.25 6.94
N LEU A 102 -10.90 0.64 5.91
CA LEU A 102 -10.65 1.26 4.62
C LEU A 102 -11.57 0.66 3.56
N VAL A 103 -11.68 1.34 2.41
CA VAL A 103 -12.44 0.82 1.28
C VAL A 103 -11.83 -0.48 0.77
N GLU A 104 -12.70 -1.42 0.42
CA GLU A 104 -12.33 -2.74 -0.08
C GLU A 104 -11.49 -2.64 -1.36
N GLU A 105 -10.35 -3.34 -1.35
CA GLU A 105 -9.43 -3.45 -2.47
C GLU A 105 -9.44 -4.85 -3.07
N GLN A 106 -9.32 -4.94 -4.38
CA GLN A 106 -9.06 -6.21 -5.08
C GLN A 106 -7.61 -6.26 -5.54
N GLN A 107 -6.95 -7.40 -5.34
CA GLN A 107 -5.58 -7.61 -5.78
C GLN A 107 -5.50 -8.75 -6.80
N PHE A 108 -4.79 -8.51 -7.91
CA PHE A 108 -4.55 -9.48 -8.96
C PHE A 108 -3.04 -9.64 -9.20
N LEU A 109 -2.58 -10.88 -9.34
CA LEU A 109 -1.25 -11.17 -9.84
C LEU A 109 -1.29 -11.07 -11.36
N VAL A 110 -0.42 -10.24 -11.93
CA VAL A 110 -0.44 -9.94 -13.35
C VAL A 110 0.97 -9.81 -13.92
N GLN A 111 1.10 -9.81 -15.25
CA GLN A 111 2.37 -9.59 -15.93
C GLN A 111 2.25 -8.50 -16.99
N ILE A 112 3.06 -7.45 -16.88
CA ILE A 112 3.17 -6.42 -17.92
C ILE A 112 3.91 -7.03 -19.11
N ALA A 113 3.18 -7.33 -20.18
CA ALA A 113 3.73 -8.01 -21.35
C ALA A 113 4.25 -7.06 -22.43
N HIS A 114 3.63 -5.89 -22.57
CA HIS A 114 4.02 -4.93 -23.59
C HIS A 114 3.75 -3.51 -23.12
N VAL A 115 4.75 -2.66 -23.28
CA VAL A 115 4.69 -1.22 -23.02
C VAL A 115 5.21 -0.49 -24.26
N PRO A 116 4.60 0.62 -24.69
CA PRO A 116 5.12 1.37 -25.82
C PRO A 116 6.52 1.94 -25.53
N PRO A 117 7.36 2.17 -26.56
CA PRO A 117 8.77 2.53 -26.39
C PRO A 117 9.06 3.78 -25.53
N LYS A 118 8.07 4.65 -25.34
CA LYS A 118 8.17 5.89 -24.54
C LYS A 118 7.68 5.72 -23.09
N SER A 119 7.17 4.54 -22.73
CA SER A 119 6.63 4.24 -21.41
C SER A 119 7.77 3.93 -20.43
N LYS A 120 7.64 4.40 -19.20
CA LYS A 120 8.58 4.10 -18.10
C LYS A 120 8.22 2.82 -17.34
N LEU A 121 7.11 2.17 -17.70
CA LEU A 121 6.68 0.94 -17.03
C LEU A 121 7.62 -0.22 -17.39
N PRO A 122 8.16 -0.95 -16.41
CA PRO A 122 8.94 -2.16 -16.69
C PRO A 122 8.00 -3.28 -17.16
N CYS A 123 8.46 -4.11 -18.10
CA CYS A 123 7.82 -5.39 -18.38
C CYS A 123 8.14 -6.41 -17.27
N GLY A 124 7.23 -7.34 -17.02
CA GLY A 124 7.41 -8.43 -16.05
C GLY A 124 6.28 -8.54 -15.02
N PRO A 125 6.42 -9.46 -14.05
CA PRO A 125 5.42 -9.70 -13.02
C PRO A 125 5.21 -8.48 -12.12
N CYS A 126 3.95 -8.19 -11.81
CA CYS A 126 3.56 -7.18 -10.83
C CYS A 126 2.22 -7.53 -10.19
N ARG A 127 1.77 -6.66 -9.28
CA ARG A 127 0.45 -6.73 -8.66
C ARG A 127 -0.39 -5.57 -9.15
N LEU A 128 -1.63 -5.85 -9.52
CA LEU A 128 -2.65 -4.86 -9.79
C LEU A 128 -3.54 -4.75 -8.56
N HIS A 129 -3.63 -3.56 -7.97
CA HIS A 129 -4.63 -3.25 -6.96
C HIS A 129 -5.73 -2.42 -7.61
N LEU A 130 -6.99 -2.77 -7.36
CA LEU A 130 -8.17 -2.07 -7.86
C LEU A 130 -9.03 -1.65 -6.67
N GLN A 131 -9.27 -0.35 -6.56
CA GLN A 131 -10.06 0.25 -5.49
C GLN A 131 -10.80 1.48 -6.02
N ASP A 132 -12.09 1.58 -5.74
CA ASP A 132 -12.93 2.74 -6.08
C ASP A 132 -12.70 3.31 -7.50
N HIS A 133 -12.83 2.42 -8.49
CA HIS A 133 -12.61 2.72 -9.91
C HIS A 133 -11.23 3.28 -10.29
N THR A 134 -10.23 3.04 -9.45
CA THR A 134 -8.83 3.38 -9.69
C THR A 134 -8.02 2.10 -9.54
N PHE A 135 -7.14 1.82 -10.51
CA PHE A 135 -6.17 0.74 -10.34
C PHE A 135 -4.75 1.28 -10.30
N CYS A 136 -3.88 0.56 -9.61
CA CYS A 136 -2.46 0.84 -9.58
C CYS A 136 -1.66 -0.43 -9.84
N LEU A 137 -0.42 -0.25 -10.29
CA LEU A 137 0.52 -1.34 -10.48
C LEU A 137 1.67 -1.21 -9.49
N VAL A 138 2.02 -2.32 -8.86
CA VAL A 138 3.04 -2.38 -7.83
C VAL A 138 4.00 -3.53 -8.11
N SER A 139 5.30 -3.29 -8.03
CA SER A 139 6.30 -4.35 -8.19
C SER A 139 7.54 -4.14 -7.32
N GLY A 140 8.34 -5.20 -7.20
CA GLY A 140 9.59 -5.19 -6.44
C GLY A 140 9.43 -5.47 -4.95
N VAL A 141 10.57 -5.48 -4.26
CA VAL A 141 10.69 -5.64 -2.81
C VAL A 141 11.68 -4.58 -2.30
N PRO A 142 11.27 -3.64 -1.42
CA PRO A 142 9.90 -3.43 -0.97
C PRO A 142 8.97 -3.07 -2.14
N PRO A 143 7.65 -3.28 -2.01
CA PRO A 143 6.68 -2.92 -3.04
C PRO A 143 6.83 -1.45 -3.46
N ARG A 144 6.89 -1.19 -4.76
CA ARG A 144 6.98 0.16 -5.34
C ARG A 144 5.84 0.40 -6.30
N LEU A 145 5.18 1.54 -6.13
CA LEU A 145 4.17 2.02 -7.06
C LEU A 145 4.81 2.34 -8.41
N LEU A 146 4.34 1.67 -9.46
CA LEU A 146 4.74 1.90 -10.85
C LEU A 146 3.88 2.98 -11.51
N GLY A 147 2.64 3.11 -11.07
CA GLY A 147 1.69 4.11 -11.53
C GLY A 147 0.28 3.83 -11.01
N THR A 148 -0.56 4.85 -11.12
CA THR A 148 -1.96 4.86 -10.70
C THR A 148 -2.80 5.43 -11.84
N TRP A 149 -3.93 4.78 -12.13
CA TRP A 149 -4.82 5.15 -13.22
C TRP A 149 -6.28 5.10 -12.76
N PRO A 150 -6.94 6.25 -12.64
CA PRO A 150 -8.39 6.32 -12.53
C PRO A 150 -9.01 5.78 -13.83
N ILE A 151 -9.94 4.83 -13.73
CA ILE A 151 -10.58 4.21 -14.91
C ILE A 151 -11.28 5.28 -15.77
N LYS A 152 -11.87 6.29 -15.12
CA LYS A 152 -12.53 7.43 -15.77
C LYS A 152 -11.60 8.30 -16.64
N GLU A 153 -10.29 8.25 -16.38
CA GLU A 153 -9.26 9.04 -17.09
C GLU A 153 -8.54 8.23 -18.18
N LEU A 154 -8.89 6.96 -18.33
CA LEU A 154 -8.39 6.15 -19.43
C LEU A 154 -9.09 6.54 -20.72
N ARG A 155 -8.30 6.77 -21.77
CA ARG A 155 -8.80 6.99 -23.13
C ARG A 155 -9.46 5.74 -23.67
N ARG A 156 -8.83 4.59 -23.43
CA ARG A 156 -9.28 3.27 -23.91
C ARG A 156 -8.83 2.19 -22.94
N PHE A 157 -9.69 1.21 -22.69
CA PHE A 157 -9.33 -0.04 -22.02
C PHE A 157 -10.22 -1.18 -22.46
N GLY A 158 -9.74 -2.41 -22.30
CA GLY A 158 -10.52 -3.60 -22.63
C GLY A 158 -9.66 -4.85 -22.72
N VAL A 159 -10.31 -5.97 -22.98
CA VAL A 159 -9.64 -7.27 -23.16
C VAL A 159 -9.38 -7.46 -24.66
N ILE A 160 -8.11 -7.69 -25.03
CA ILE A 160 -7.68 -8.00 -26.39
C ILE A 160 -6.88 -9.29 -26.33
N GLU A 161 -7.32 -10.33 -27.04
CA GLU A 161 -6.68 -11.65 -27.05
C GLU A 161 -6.47 -12.24 -25.63
N GLY A 162 -7.44 -12.04 -24.74
CA GLY A 162 -7.37 -12.50 -23.34
C GLY A 162 -6.47 -11.66 -22.44
N LYS A 163 -5.98 -10.50 -22.92
CA LYS A 163 -5.07 -9.61 -22.18
C LYS A 163 -5.77 -8.29 -21.86
N PHE A 164 -5.66 -7.83 -20.63
CA PHE A 164 -6.15 -6.50 -20.28
C PHE A 164 -5.22 -5.42 -20.84
N CYS A 165 -5.76 -4.57 -21.70
CA CYS A 165 -5.03 -3.49 -22.35
C CYS A 165 -5.62 -2.15 -21.92
N PHE A 166 -4.78 -1.16 -21.62
CA PHE A 166 -5.24 0.18 -21.27
C PHE A 166 -4.33 1.28 -21.84
N GLU A 167 -4.91 2.46 -22.03
CA GLU A 167 -4.27 3.68 -22.50
C GLU A 167 -4.73 4.87 -21.66
N GLY A 168 -3.83 5.42 -20.85
CA GLY A 168 -4.03 6.69 -20.14
C GLY A 168 -3.78 7.93 -21.00
N ASP A 169 -4.16 9.11 -20.50
CA ASP A 169 -3.89 10.40 -21.15
C ASP A 169 -2.44 10.90 -20.90
N HIS A 170 -2.04 11.96 -21.63
CA HIS A 170 -0.72 12.36 -22.14
C HIS A 170 0.54 12.41 -21.23
N SER A 171 0.56 11.88 -20.03
CA SER A 171 1.78 11.76 -19.22
C SER A 171 1.89 10.47 -18.40
N VAL A 172 0.86 9.62 -18.40
CA VAL A 172 0.82 8.40 -17.58
C VAL A 172 0.70 7.18 -18.49
N ALA A 173 1.85 6.58 -18.74
CA ALA A 173 2.14 5.27 -19.33
C ALA A 173 0.99 4.44 -19.96
N LYS A 174 1.24 3.94 -21.17
CA LYS A 174 0.46 2.89 -21.83
C LYS A 174 1.00 1.52 -21.43
N GLY A 175 0.13 0.54 -21.19
CA GLY A 175 0.54 -0.81 -20.78
C GLY A 175 -0.45 -1.90 -21.20
N ARG A 176 0.08 -3.09 -21.49
CA ARG A 176 -0.69 -4.34 -21.65
C ARG A 176 -0.32 -5.30 -20.52
N ILE A 177 -1.34 -5.79 -19.83
CA ILE A 177 -1.23 -6.64 -18.65
C ILE A 177 -1.86 -8.01 -18.97
N LEU A 178 -1.14 -9.07 -18.64
CA LEU A 178 -1.58 -10.47 -18.64
C LEU A 178 -2.11 -10.86 -17.27
#